data_AF-A0A9P1PZD8-F1
#
_entry.id   AF-A0A9P1PZD8-F1
#
_cell.length_a   1.000
_cell.length_b   1.000
_cell.length_c   1.000
_cell.angle_alpha   90.00
_cell.angle_beta   90.00
_cell.angle_gamma   90.00
#
_symmetry.space_group_name_H-M   'P 1'
#
loop_
_entity.id
_entity.type
_entity.pdbx_description
1 polymer ?
#
loop_
_entity_poly.entity_id
_entity_poly.type
_entity_poly.pdbx_seq_one_letter_code
_entity_poly.pdbx_strand_id
1 'polypeptide(L)'
;MKKLKFYLSHVLFFFFGVMVTVVLLWVLYKDPTRITAPALTALTAMCTFLLALWSAFKVNKWLNSKVNEKAFKRTEEFLDEMIHYNLSIAKIYYICDLLRKAKFEEFNDDIHLNKELNEYINEYFNVSLSIKVYENTFKHWGINLICRNHFNAIEKKMDSIAPRIRRIIILSSNITNSKHKKEDFLIIQLRSKEVMSYIDSSSFLLDSFTKLTYDQIFNHDKKPTPLSKKV
;
A
#
# COMPACT_ATOMS: atom_id res chain seq x y z
N MET A 1 8.09 9.09 -19.69
CA MET A 1 8.81 8.03 -20.45
C MET A 1 8.06 7.75 -21.74
N LYS A 2 8.64 8.09 -22.91
CA LYS A 2 8.11 7.65 -24.21
C LYS A 2 8.10 6.12 -24.22
N LYS A 3 6.93 5.50 -24.44
CA LYS A 3 6.84 4.05 -24.68
C LYS A 3 7.68 3.77 -25.93
N LEU A 4 8.85 3.15 -25.75
CA LEU A 4 9.63 2.64 -26.86
C LEU A 4 8.74 1.58 -27.55
N LYS A 5 8.14 1.93 -28.69
CA LYS A 5 7.41 0.96 -29.50
C LYS A 5 8.47 0.02 -30.07
N PHE A 6 8.63 -1.13 -29.43
CA PHE A 6 9.53 -2.17 -29.89
C PHE A 6 8.95 -2.76 -31.18
N TYR A 7 9.37 -2.23 -32.31
CA TYR A 7 8.94 -2.74 -33.61
C TYR A 7 9.79 -3.96 -33.91
N LEU A 8 9.18 -5.15 -33.77
CA LEU A 8 9.78 -6.44 -34.13
C LEU A 8 10.36 -6.42 -35.55
N SER A 9 9.76 -5.61 -36.45
CA SER A 9 10.28 -5.38 -37.80
C SER A 9 11.71 -4.84 -37.82
N HIS A 10 12.11 -3.95 -36.91
CA HIS A 10 13.46 -3.38 -36.90
C HIS A 10 14.52 -4.42 -36.49
N VAL A 11 14.16 -5.29 -35.55
CA VAL A 11 14.98 -6.44 -35.14
C VAL A 11 15.14 -7.41 -36.32
N LEU A 12 14.04 -7.71 -37.02
CA LEU A 12 14.05 -8.58 -38.20
C LEU A 12 14.88 -7.99 -39.35
N PHE A 13 14.72 -6.69 -39.65
CA PHE A 13 15.50 -6.00 -40.67
C PHE A 13 16.99 -5.92 -40.33
N PHE A 14 17.36 -5.81 -39.05
CA PHE A 14 18.76 -5.88 -38.61
C PHE A 14 19.37 -7.25 -38.94
N PHE A 15 18.70 -8.35 -38.57
CA PHE A 15 19.19 -9.70 -38.90
C PHE A 15 19.22 -9.96 -40.40
N PHE A 16 18.20 -9.49 -41.12
CA PHE A 16 18.16 -9.57 -42.58
C PHE A 16 19.32 -8.82 -43.23
N GLY A 17 19.62 -7.60 -42.78
CA GLY A 17 20.75 -6.81 -43.28
C GLY A 17 22.11 -7.47 -43.03
N VAL A 18 22.31 -8.09 -41.85
CA VAL A 18 23.53 -8.87 -41.56
C VAL A 18 23.65 -10.05 -42.52
N MET A 19 22.58 -10.81 -42.73
CA MET A 19 22.58 -11.96 -43.63
C MET A 19 22.82 -11.57 -45.09
N VAL A 20 22.17 -10.50 -45.58
CA VAL A 20 22.41 -9.95 -46.92
C VAL A 20 23.86 -9.53 -47.09
N THR A 21 24.46 -8.90 -46.08
CA THR A 21 25.87 -8.50 -46.12
C THR A 21 26.79 -9.72 -46.26
N VAL A 22 26.59 -10.76 -45.45
CA VAL A 22 27.40 -12.00 -45.53
C VAL A 22 27.25 -12.68 -46.90
N VAL A 23 26.03 -12.80 -47.42
CA VAL A 23 25.74 -13.41 -48.73
C VAL A 23 26.35 -12.60 -49.88
N LEU A 24 26.23 -11.27 -49.86
CA LEU A 24 26.85 -10.41 -50.88
C LEU A 24 28.37 -10.55 -50.90
N LEU A 25 29.02 -10.67 -49.73
CA LEU A 25 30.45 -10.91 -49.66
C LEU A 25 30.82 -12.29 -50.23
N TRP A 26 30.05 -13.35 -49.97
CA TRP A 26 30.29 -14.66 -50.59
C TRP A 26 30.19 -14.62 -52.11
N VAL A 27 29.21 -13.90 -52.65
CA VAL A 27 29.05 -13.70 -54.11
C VAL A 27 30.22 -12.91 -54.68
N LEU A 28 30.65 -11.84 -54.00
CA LEU A 28 31.74 -10.97 -54.48
C LEU A 28 33.09 -11.68 -54.52
N TYR A 29 33.40 -12.47 -53.48
CA TYR A 29 34.68 -13.17 -53.36
C TYR A 29 34.69 -14.56 -53.99
N LYS A 30 33.55 -15.04 -54.52
CA LYS A 30 33.36 -16.38 -55.14
C LYS A 30 33.87 -17.54 -54.30
N ASP A 31 33.93 -17.36 -52.98
CA ASP A 31 34.43 -18.35 -52.05
C ASP A 31 33.58 -18.30 -50.76
N PRO A 32 32.66 -19.27 -50.57
CA PRO A 32 31.77 -19.30 -49.41
C PRO A 32 32.51 -19.68 -48.12
N THR A 33 33.75 -20.17 -48.20
CA THR A 33 34.54 -20.60 -47.05
C THR A 33 35.41 -19.49 -46.46
N ARG A 34 35.60 -18.39 -47.20
CA ARG A 34 36.47 -17.29 -46.81
C ARG A 34 35.73 -16.30 -45.91
N ILE A 35 35.96 -16.40 -44.60
CA ILE A 35 35.51 -15.40 -43.63
C ILE A 35 36.38 -14.15 -43.79
N THR A 36 35.82 -13.10 -44.38
CA THR A 36 36.48 -11.79 -44.52
C THR A 36 36.24 -10.94 -43.27
N ALA A 37 37.12 -9.96 -43.03
CA ALA A 37 37.00 -9.06 -41.88
C ALA A 37 35.60 -8.38 -41.77
N PRO A 38 34.95 -7.93 -42.87
CA PRO A 38 33.59 -7.37 -42.80
C PRO A 38 32.51 -8.40 -42.45
N ALA A 39 32.66 -9.66 -42.87
CA ALA A 39 31.74 -10.72 -42.50
C ALA A 39 31.87 -11.09 -41.01
N LEU A 40 33.11 -11.12 -40.50
CA LEU A 40 33.38 -11.35 -39.08
C LEU A 40 32.84 -10.22 -38.20
N THR A 41 33.00 -8.95 -38.61
CA THR A 41 32.44 -7.80 -37.87
C THR A 41 30.92 -7.77 -37.89
N ALA A 42 30.29 -8.17 -39.00
CA ALA A 42 28.83 -8.28 -39.08
C ALA A 42 28.29 -9.38 -38.14
N LEU A 43 28.98 -10.53 -38.07
CA LEU A 43 28.64 -11.62 -37.15
C LEU A 43 28.85 -11.22 -35.67
N THR A 44 29.94 -10.55 -35.33
CA THR A 44 30.16 -10.07 -33.96
C THR A 44 29.14 -9.00 -33.56
N ALA A 45 28.74 -8.12 -34.47
CA ALA A 45 27.66 -7.16 -34.23
C ALA A 45 26.32 -7.86 -33.98
N MET A 46 26.02 -8.93 -34.73
CA MET A 46 24.82 -9.76 -34.54
C MET A 46 24.81 -10.43 -33.15
N CYS A 47 25.92 -11.06 -32.75
CA CYS A 47 26.05 -11.67 -31.43
C CYS A 47 25.92 -10.63 -30.30
N THR A 48 26.55 -9.47 -30.45
CA THR A 48 26.47 -8.37 -29.47
C THR A 48 25.03 -7.86 -29.34
N PHE A 49 24.31 -7.71 -30.45
CA PHE A 49 22.92 -7.30 -30.44
C PHE A 49 22.00 -8.33 -29.78
N LEU A 50 22.20 -9.63 -30.05
CA LEU A 50 21.46 -10.72 -29.38
C LEU A 50 21.68 -10.72 -27.86
N LEU A 51 22.93 -10.57 -27.41
CA LEU A 51 23.27 -10.48 -25.99
C LEU A 51 22.67 -9.25 -25.32
N ALA A 52 22.69 -8.10 -26.01
CA ALA A 52 22.06 -6.87 -25.51
C ALA A 52 20.54 -7.03 -25.38
N LEU A 53 19.90 -7.65 -26.38
CA LEU A 53 18.47 -7.91 -26.37
C LEU A 53 18.10 -8.89 -25.24
N TRP A 54 18.84 -9.98 -25.10
CA TRP A 54 18.64 -10.97 -24.03
C TRP A 54 18.82 -10.33 -22.64
N SER A 55 19.84 -9.50 -22.47
CA SER A 55 20.09 -8.76 -21.24
C SER A 55 18.93 -7.80 -20.93
N ALA A 56 18.45 -7.06 -21.92
CA ALA A 56 17.30 -6.16 -21.76
C ALA A 56 16.02 -6.90 -21.33
N PHE A 57 15.74 -8.06 -21.94
CA PHE A 57 14.61 -8.90 -21.53
C PHE A 57 14.76 -9.42 -20.09
N LYS A 58 15.95 -9.91 -19.72
CA LYS A 58 16.22 -10.42 -18.37
C LYS A 58 16.13 -9.32 -17.32
N VAL A 59 16.66 -8.13 -17.59
CA VAL A 59 16.55 -6.95 -16.73
C VAL A 59 15.09 -6.51 -16.58
N ASN A 60 14.31 -6.48 -17.66
CA ASN A 60 12.89 -6.13 -17.58
C ASN A 60 12.08 -7.15 -16.74
N LYS A 61 12.35 -8.44 -16.90
CA LYS A 61 11.75 -9.49 -16.07
C LYS A 61 12.12 -9.32 -14.60
N TRP A 62 13.39 -9.05 -14.32
CA TRP A 62 13.88 -8.81 -12.96
C TRP A 62 13.26 -7.56 -12.32
N LEU A 63 13.20 -6.45 -13.06
CA LEU A 63 12.56 -5.21 -12.61
C LEU A 63 11.07 -5.43 -12.29
N ASN A 64 10.33 -6.12 -13.16
CA ASN A 64 8.93 -6.43 -12.91
C ASN A 64 8.75 -7.33 -11.68
N SER A 65 9.62 -8.32 -11.50
CA SER A 65 9.62 -9.16 -10.29
C SER A 65 9.83 -8.32 -9.03
N LYS A 66 10.77 -7.37 -9.05
CA LYS A 66 11.06 -6.49 -7.90
C LYS A 66 9.95 -5.49 -7.62
N VAL A 67 9.28 -4.97 -8.66
CA VAL A 67 8.10 -4.11 -8.49
C VAL A 67 6.97 -4.89 -7.83
N ASN A 68 6.71 -6.12 -8.27
CA ASN A 68 5.67 -6.97 -7.67
C ASN A 68 5.99 -7.35 -6.22
N GLU A 69 7.24 -7.68 -5.91
CA GLU A 69 7.70 -7.97 -4.55
C GLU A 69 7.49 -6.76 -3.62
N LYS A 70 7.83 -5.55 -4.09
CA LYS A 70 7.56 -4.32 -3.32
C LYS A 70 6.07 -4.03 -3.20
N ALA A 71 5.28 -4.24 -4.24
CA ALA A 71 3.83 -4.05 -4.19
C ALA A 71 3.18 -4.98 -3.16
N PHE A 72 3.60 -6.25 -3.13
CA PHE A 72 3.18 -7.20 -2.12
C PHE A 72 3.57 -6.73 -0.71
N LYS A 73 4.83 -6.32 -0.51
CA LYS A 73 5.28 -5.80 0.79
C LYS A 73 4.46 -4.58 1.24
N ARG A 74 4.08 -3.67 0.33
CA ARG A 74 3.22 -2.53 0.66
C ARG A 74 1.83 -2.95 1.11
N THR A 75 1.28 -4.02 0.54
CA THR A 75 -0.01 -4.56 1.01
C THR A 75 0.10 -5.23 2.38
N GLU A 76 1.22 -5.90 2.68
CA GLU A 76 1.47 -6.45 4.02
C GLU A 76 1.58 -5.34 5.06
N GLU A 77 2.41 -4.32 4.80
CA GLU A 77 2.55 -3.15 5.69
C GLU A 77 1.20 -2.46 5.94
N PHE A 78 0.36 -2.35 4.92
CA PHE A 78 -1.00 -1.81 5.09
C PHE A 78 -1.88 -2.69 5.98
N LEU A 79 -1.83 -4.02 5.83
CA LEU A 79 -2.60 -4.94 6.67
C LEU A 79 -2.11 -4.90 8.12
N ASP A 80 -0.81 -4.77 8.34
CA ASP A 80 -0.22 -4.61 9.68
C ASP A 80 -0.73 -3.32 10.35
N GLU A 81 -0.77 -2.20 9.62
CA GLU A 81 -1.36 -0.96 10.13
C GLU A 81 -2.86 -1.11 10.44
N MET A 82 -3.61 -1.87 9.66
CA MET A 82 -5.03 -2.17 9.96
C MET A 82 -5.18 -2.98 11.27
N ILE A 83 -4.23 -3.88 11.57
CA ILE A 83 -4.18 -4.60 12.85
C ILE A 83 -3.84 -3.63 13.98
N HIS A 84 -2.83 -2.77 13.80
CA HIS A 84 -2.49 -1.74 14.77
C HIS A 84 -3.66 -0.80 15.03
N TYR A 85 -4.44 -0.46 14.01
CA TYR A 85 -5.64 0.36 14.16
C TYR A 85 -6.65 -0.30 15.09
N ASN A 86 -6.89 -1.60 14.90
CA ASN A 86 -7.78 -2.38 15.75
C ASN A 86 -7.29 -2.40 17.22
N LEU A 87 -5.98 -2.49 17.44
CA LEU A 87 -5.39 -2.41 18.78
C LEU A 87 -5.56 -1.01 19.40
N SER A 88 -5.32 0.06 18.63
CA SER A 88 -5.46 1.44 19.13
C SER A 88 -6.90 1.76 19.52
N ILE A 89 -7.91 1.30 18.75
CA ILE A 89 -9.32 1.49 19.14
C ILE A 89 -9.70 0.66 20.38
N ALA A 90 -9.12 -0.52 20.57
CA ALA A 90 -9.38 -1.34 21.75
C ALA A 90 -8.84 -0.67 23.04
N LYS A 91 -7.65 -0.07 22.97
CA LYS A 91 -7.08 0.72 24.08
C LYS A 91 -7.98 1.90 24.45
N ILE A 92 -8.46 2.65 23.45
CA ILE A 92 -9.41 3.75 23.64
C ILE A 92 -10.71 3.25 24.27
N TYR A 93 -11.25 2.14 23.77
CA TYR A 93 -12.48 1.53 24.29
C TYR A 93 -12.35 1.21 25.77
N TYR A 94 -11.23 0.61 26.18
CA TYR A 94 -10.94 0.29 27.57
C TYR A 94 -10.98 1.53 28.48
N ILE A 95 -10.29 2.61 28.09
CA ILE A 95 -10.31 3.86 28.88
C ILE A 95 -11.73 4.47 28.92
N CYS A 96 -12.48 4.43 27.82
CA CYS A 96 -13.85 4.91 27.81
C CYS A 96 -14.76 4.09 28.73
N ASP A 97 -14.56 2.77 28.83
CA ASP A 97 -15.33 1.92 29.76
C ASP A 97 -14.98 2.23 31.23
N LEU A 98 -13.71 2.50 31.54
CA LEU A 98 -13.29 2.97 32.86
C LEU A 98 -13.95 4.32 33.21
N LEU A 99 -13.85 5.32 32.33
CA LEU A 99 -14.47 6.63 32.53
C LEU A 99 -15.99 6.53 32.72
N ARG A 100 -16.64 5.62 32.00
CA ARG A 100 -18.09 5.37 32.11
C ARG A 100 -18.47 4.76 33.46
N LYS A 101 -17.60 3.92 34.04
CA LYS A 101 -17.82 3.22 35.32
C LYS A 101 -17.29 3.98 36.54
N ALA A 102 -16.46 5.00 36.33
CA ALA A 102 -15.89 5.82 37.39
C ALA A 102 -16.97 6.42 38.29
N LYS A 103 -16.62 6.66 39.56
CA LYS A 103 -17.47 7.39 40.51
C LYS A 103 -17.01 8.84 40.58
N PHE A 104 -17.94 9.76 40.80
CA PHE A 104 -17.64 11.18 40.84
C PHE A 104 -16.63 11.52 41.94
N GLU A 105 -16.72 10.84 43.08
CA GLU A 105 -15.86 11.04 44.25
C GLU A 105 -14.40 10.64 43.99
N GLU A 106 -14.16 9.75 43.02
CA GLU A 106 -12.83 9.20 42.64
C GLU A 106 -12.22 9.95 41.44
N PHE A 107 -12.96 10.89 40.82
CA PHE A 107 -12.59 11.49 39.53
C PHE A 107 -11.37 12.44 39.59
N ASN A 108 -10.96 12.90 40.78
CA ASN A 108 -9.74 13.70 40.91
C ASN A 108 -8.47 12.87 40.69
N ASP A 109 -8.52 11.55 40.89
CA ASP A 109 -7.39 10.63 40.63
C ASP A 109 -7.32 10.21 39.14
N ASP A 110 -8.38 10.45 38.36
CA ASP A 110 -8.50 10.10 36.95
C ASP A 110 -7.77 11.05 35.98
N ILE A 111 -6.98 12.00 36.50
CA ILE A 111 -6.04 12.80 35.68
C ILE A 111 -5.10 11.87 34.88
N HIS A 112 -4.76 10.71 35.46
CA HIS A 112 -3.98 9.67 34.78
C HIS A 112 -4.71 9.09 33.56
N LEU A 113 -6.00 8.79 33.68
CA LEU A 113 -6.82 8.24 32.59
C LEU A 113 -6.93 9.24 31.43
N ASN A 114 -7.02 10.54 31.71
CA ASN A 114 -7.06 11.56 30.67
C ASN A 114 -5.71 11.66 29.92
N LYS A 115 -4.59 11.50 30.64
CA LYS A 115 -3.26 11.47 30.03
C LYS A 115 -3.10 10.23 29.13
N GLU A 116 -3.46 9.04 29.61
CA GLU A 116 -3.44 7.81 28.82
C GLU A 116 -4.35 7.90 27.59
N LEU A 117 -5.57 8.44 27.75
CA LEU A 117 -6.49 8.65 26.64
C LEU A 117 -5.89 9.57 25.58
N ASN A 118 -5.16 10.61 26.01
CA ASN A 118 -4.47 11.52 25.11
C ASN A 118 -3.29 10.86 24.38
N GLU A 119 -2.58 9.94 25.03
CA GLU A 119 -1.53 9.14 24.38
C GLU A 119 -2.12 8.17 23.35
N TYR A 120 -3.18 7.44 23.71
CA TYR A 120 -3.84 6.49 22.82
C TYR A 120 -4.54 7.15 21.64
N ILE A 121 -5.11 8.35 21.81
CA ILE A 121 -5.67 9.06 20.66
C ILE A 121 -4.59 9.52 19.68
N ASN A 122 -3.40 9.87 20.16
CA ASN A 122 -2.29 10.23 19.29
C ASN A 122 -1.75 9.00 18.53
N GLU A 123 -1.64 7.85 19.22
CA GLU A 123 -1.32 6.57 18.57
C GLU A 123 -2.34 6.25 17.47
N TYR A 124 -3.63 6.32 17.80
CA TYR A 124 -4.73 6.14 16.86
C TYR A 124 -4.64 7.06 15.64
N PHE A 125 -4.35 8.36 15.84
CA PHE A 125 -4.18 9.31 14.75
C PHE A 125 -3.02 8.93 13.85
N ASN A 126 -1.88 8.56 14.42
CA ASN A 126 -0.69 8.17 13.65
C ASN A 126 -0.97 6.94 12.79
N VAL A 127 -1.59 5.89 13.36
CA VAL A 127 -1.95 4.70 12.62
C VAL A 127 -2.99 5.00 11.52
N SER A 128 -4.01 5.82 11.83
CA SER A 128 -5.01 6.22 10.83
C SER A 128 -4.40 6.97 9.65
N LEU A 129 -3.38 7.80 9.91
CA LEU A 129 -2.63 8.50 8.88
C LEU A 129 -1.79 7.54 8.05
N SER A 130 -1.07 6.61 8.69
CA SER A 130 -0.28 5.57 8.01
C SER A 130 -1.12 4.77 7.04
N ILE A 131 -2.30 4.31 7.46
CA ILE A 131 -3.26 3.58 6.60
C ILE A 131 -3.60 4.39 5.34
N LYS A 132 -3.94 5.68 5.51
CA LYS A 132 -4.24 6.58 4.38
C LYS A 132 -3.03 6.78 3.47
N VAL A 133 -1.83 6.90 4.03
CA VAL A 133 -0.60 7.04 3.25
C VAL A 133 -0.36 5.79 2.40
N TYR A 134 -0.47 4.60 2.99
CA TYR A 134 -0.33 3.35 2.24
C TYR A 134 -1.34 3.26 1.10
N GLU A 135 -2.62 3.48 1.39
CA GLU A 135 -3.70 3.44 0.41
C GLU A 135 -3.44 4.41 -0.76
N ASN A 136 -3.10 5.66 -0.47
CA ASN A 136 -2.77 6.66 -1.49
C ASN A 136 -1.57 6.25 -2.38
N THR A 137 -0.65 5.44 -1.85
CA THR A 137 0.48 4.94 -2.63
C THR A 137 0.14 3.74 -3.52
N PHE A 138 -0.97 3.02 -3.28
CA PHE A 138 -1.32 1.79 -4.00
C PHE A 138 -1.31 1.95 -5.52
N LYS A 139 -1.85 3.06 -6.04
CA LYS A 139 -1.86 3.36 -7.47
C LYS A 139 -0.45 3.40 -8.09
N HIS A 140 0.56 3.83 -7.34
CA HIS A 140 1.95 3.89 -7.82
C HIS A 140 2.56 2.50 -7.99
N TRP A 141 2.06 1.53 -7.23
CA TRP A 141 2.51 0.15 -7.22
C TRP A 141 1.65 -0.77 -8.09
N GLY A 142 0.58 -0.24 -8.72
CA GLY A 142 -0.38 -1.05 -9.47
C GLY A 142 -1.24 -1.94 -8.58
N ILE A 143 -1.44 -1.56 -7.32
CA ILE A 143 -2.31 -2.25 -6.38
C ILE A 143 -3.71 -1.66 -6.50
N ASN A 144 -4.70 -2.53 -6.67
CA ASN A 144 -6.12 -2.18 -6.72
C ASN A 144 -6.82 -2.80 -5.50
N LEU A 145 -7.45 -1.95 -4.70
CA LEU A 145 -8.25 -2.39 -3.56
C LEU A 145 -9.65 -2.81 -4.05
N ILE A 146 -9.94 -4.11 -4.07
CA ILE A 146 -11.21 -4.67 -4.59
C ILE A 146 -12.36 -4.24 -3.67
N CYS A 147 -12.17 -4.35 -2.36
CA CYS A 147 -13.17 -4.02 -1.35
C CYS A 147 -13.25 -2.52 -1.02
N ARG A 148 -13.08 -1.63 -2.00
CA ARG A 148 -12.98 -0.17 -1.76
C ARG A 148 -14.18 0.41 -1.03
N ASN A 149 -15.39 -0.04 -1.35
CA ASN A 149 -16.61 0.43 -0.67
C ASN A 149 -16.62 0.08 0.81
N HIS A 150 -16.16 -1.13 1.15
CA HIS A 150 -16.04 -1.58 2.53
C HIS A 150 -14.99 -0.77 3.29
N PHE A 151 -13.82 -0.57 2.66
CA PHE A 151 -12.75 0.23 3.24
C PHE A 151 -13.18 1.69 3.44
N ASN A 152 -13.90 2.31 2.49
CA ASN A 152 -14.45 3.65 2.65
C ASN A 152 -15.43 3.75 3.83
N ALA A 153 -16.17 2.67 4.14
CA ALA A 153 -17.04 2.64 5.32
C ALA A 153 -16.23 2.61 6.62
N ILE A 154 -15.13 1.84 6.64
CA ILE A 154 -14.17 1.84 7.76
C ILE A 154 -13.57 3.24 7.92
N GLU A 155 -13.04 3.84 6.85
CA GLU A 155 -12.40 5.16 6.87
C GLU A 155 -13.34 6.24 7.42
N LYS A 156 -14.62 6.25 7.02
CA LYS A 156 -15.62 7.18 7.58
C LYS A 156 -15.78 7.01 9.08
N LYS A 157 -15.74 5.78 9.59
CA LYS A 157 -15.80 5.52 11.04
C LYS A 157 -14.50 5.96 11.71
N MET A 158 -13.35 5.71 11.09
CA MET A 158 -12.04 6.17 11.56
C MET A 158 -12.04 7.69 11.80
N ASP A 159 -12.45 8.46 10.79
CA ASP A 159 -12.43 9.93 10.88
C ASP A 159 -13.39 10.47 11.96
N SER A 160 -14.41 9.69 12.33
CA SER A 160 -15.44 10.09 13.29
C SER A 160 -15.04 9.91 14.77
N ILE A 161 -14.18 8.94 15.09
CA ILE A 161 -13.85 8.59 16.47
C ILE A 161 -13.02 9.69 17.15
N ALA A 162 -12.04 10.20 16.43
CA ALA A 162 -11.06 11.13 16.97
C ALA A 162 -11.60 12.47 17.51
N PRO A 163 -12.48 13.19 16.80
CA PRO A 163 -13.07 14.42 17.32
C PRO A 163 -13.95 14.19 18.55
N ARG A 164 -14.54 12.99 18.71
CA ARG A 164 -15.37 12.65 19.87
C ARG A 164 -14.52 12.46 21.12
N ILE A 165 -13.40 11.75 21.00
CA ILE A 165 -12.45 11.55 22.10
C ILE A 165 -11.80 12.87 22.52
N ARG A 166 -11.42 13.73 21.57
CA ARG A 166 -10.89 15.07 21.89
C ARG A 166 -11.85 15.89 22.75
N ARG A 167 -13.17 15.76 22.54
CA ARG A 167 -14.16 16.43 23.41
C ARG A 167 -14.15 15.89 24.83
N ILE A 168 -14.00 14.57 25.01
CA ILE A 168 -13.86 13.95 26.34
C ILE A 168 -12.62 14.50 27.05
N ILE A 169 -11.48 14.57 26.35
CA ILE A 169 -10.22 15.07 26.89
C ILE A 169 -10.35 16.53 27.38
N ILE A 170 -10.95 17.40 26.55
CA ILE A 170 -11.16 18.82 26.86
C ILE A 170 -12.12 19.00 28.05
N LEU A 171 -13.21 18.25 28.10
CA LEU A 171 -14.15 18.31 29.22
C LEU A 171 -13.48 17.84 30.51
N SER A 172 -12.74 16.73 30.43
CA SER A 172 -12.03 16.15 31.57
C SER A 172 -10.94 17.08 32.09
N SER A 173 -10.22 17.82 31.21
CA SER A 173 -9.20 18.78 31.66
C SER A 173 -9.79 20.00 32.35
N ASN A 174 -11.02 20.39 32.02
CA ASN A 174 -11.65 21.60 32.54
C ASN A 174 -12.53 21.35 33.77
N ILE A 175 -12.82 20.09 34.10
CA ILE A 175 -13.77 19.75 35.16
C ILE A 175 -13.37 20.29 36.54
N THR A 176 -12.07 20.33 36.83
CA THR A 176 -11.53 20.74 38.14
C THR A 176 -11.83 22.22 38.41
N ASN A 177 -11.94 23.03 37.35
CA ASN A 177 -12.23 24.46 37.40
C ASN A 177 -13.71 24.77 37.12
N SER A 178 -14.54 23.77 36.81
CA SER A 178 -15.95 23.98 36.50
C SER A 178 -16.79 24.26 37.75
N LYS A 179 -17.76 25.17 37.63
CA LYS A 179 -18.82 25.36 38.62
C LYS A 179 -19.86 24.24 38.59
N HIS A 180 -19.91 23.46 37.51
CA HIS A 180 -20.90 22.43 37.21
C HIS A 180 -20.28 21.02 37.19
N LYS A 181 -19.32 20.73 38.09
CA LYS A 181 -18.50 19.51 38.07
C LYS A 181 -19.30 18.21 37.92
N LYS A 182 -20.41 18.07 38.66
CA LYS A 182 -21.25 16.87 38.61
C LYS A 182 -21.94 16.69 37.26
N GLU A 183 -22.41 17.77 36.65
CA GLU A 183 -23.05 17.75 35.33
C GLU A 183 -22.02 17.44 34.24
N ASP A 184 -20.85 18.08 34.30
CA ASP A 184 -19.75 17.83 33.37
C ASP A 184 -19.23 16.39 33.45
N PHE A 185 -19.16 15.82 34.66
CA PHE A 185 -18.82 14.42 34.87
C PHE A 185 -19.84 13.47 34.20
N LEU A 186 -21.13 13.72 34.38
CA LEU A 186 -22.19 12.95 33.71
C LEU A 186 -22.11 13.07 32.18
N ILE A 187 -21.78 14.25 31.66
CA ILE A 187 -21.54 14.46 30.23
C ILE A 187 -20.34 13.61 29.77
N ILE A 188 -19.24 13.59 30.52
CA ILE A 188 -18.08 12.75 30.19
C ILE A 188 -18.48 11.28 30.11
N GLN A 189 -19.21 10.75 31.10
CA GLN A 189 -19.69 9.36 31.09
C GLN A 189 -20.58 9.06 29.87
N LEU A 190 -21.48 9.99 29.53
CA LEU A 190 -22.37 9.86 28.37
C LEU A 190 -21.56 9.86 27.06
N ARG A 191 -20.59 10.77 26.93
CA ARG A 191 -19.70 10.84 25.76
C ARG A 191 -18.81 9.62 25.63
N SER A 192 -18.30 9.07 26.73
CA SER A 192 -17.55 7.82 26.73
C SER A 192 -18.41 6.67 26.21
N LYS A 193 -19.67 6.56 26.65
CA LYS A 193 -20.62 5.57 26.13
C LYS A 193 -20.90 5.76 24.64
N GLU A 194 -21.06 7.00 24.17
CA GLU A 194 -21.20 7.30 22.75
C GLU A 194 -19.98 6.79 21.96
N VAL A 195 -18.76 7.15 22.39
CA VAL A 195 -17.51 6.72 21.74
C VAL A 195 -17.42 5.20 21.66
N MET A 196 -17.73 4.49 22.75
CA MET A 196 -17.76 3.02 22.75
C MET A 196 -18.69 2.47 21.66
N SER A 197 -19.92 2.99 21.53
CA SER A 197 -20.85 2.57 20.49
C SER A 197 -20.32 2.83 19.07
N TYR A 198 -19.59 3.94 18.85
CA TYR A 198 -18.92 4.18 17.58
C TYR A 198 -17.81 3.18 17.32
N ILE A 199 -17.01 2.84 18.34
CA ILE A 199 -15.96 1.82 18.25
C ILE A 199 -16.57 0.46 17.94
N ASP A 200 -17.63 0.03 18.62
CA ASP A 200 -18.32 -1.24 18.33
C ASP A 200 -18.74 -1.33 16.86
N SER A 201 -19.30 -0.23 16.33
CA SER A 201 -19.68 -0.16 14.91
C SER A 201 -18.48 -0.22 13.96
N SER A 202 -17.33 0.32 14.36
CA SER A 202 -16.07 0.23 13.61
C SER A 202 -15.50 -1.18 13.66
N SER A 203 -15.49 -1.80 14.84
CA SER A 203 -15.05 -3.18 15.08
C SER A 203 -15.86 -4.19 14.27
N PHE A 204 -17.17 -3.98 14.09
CA PHE A 204 -17.98 -4.82 13.20
C PHE A 204 -17.51 -4.76 11.72
N LEU A 205 -17.19 -3.56 11.23
CA LEU A 205 -16.66 -3.38 9.87
C LEU A 205 -15.24 -3.95 9.74
N LEU A 206 -14.41 -3.84 10.78
CA LEU A 206 -13.09 -4.43 10.81
C LEU A 206 -13.15 -5.96 10.84
N ASP A 207 -14.02 -6.56 11.66
CA ASP A 207 -14.18 -8.02 11.76
C ASP A 207 -14.63 -8.63 10.42
N SER A 208 -15.51 -7.94 9.70
CA SER A 208 -15.87 -8.36 8.34
C SER A 208 -14.72 -8.19 7.34
N PHE A 209 -13.84 -7.19 7.53
CA PHE A 209 -12.65 -7.00 6.70
C PHE A 209 -11.57 -8.06 6.97
N THR A 210 -11.33 -8.43 8.24
CA THR A 210 -10.30 -9.42 8.63
C THR A 210 -10.63 -10.84 8.16
N LYS A 211 -11.91 -11.12 7.87
CA LYS A 211 -12.36 -12.40 7.29
C LYS A 211 -12.09 -12.51 5.79
N LEU A 212 -11.73 -11.41 5.12
CA LEU A 212 -11.41 -11.43 3.69
C LEU A 212 -10.01 -12.03 3.48
N THR A 213 -9.89 -12.85 2.45
CA THR A 213 -8.59 -13.36 2.00
C THR A 213 -7.84 -12.29 1.20
N TYR A 214 -6.52 -12.45 1.07
CA TYR A 214 -5.66 -11.51 0.35
C TYR A 214 -6.19 -11.17 -1.06
N ASP A 215 -6.57 -12.19 -1.83
CA ASP A 215 -7.07 -12.05 -3.20
C ASP A 215 -8.48 -11.43 -3.28
N GLN A 216 -9.21 -11.36 -2.16
CA GLN A 216 -10.49 -10.65 -2.05
C GLN A 216 -10.30 -9.18 -1.67
N ILE A 217 -9.14 -8.82 -1.11
CA ILE A 217 -8.80 -7.44 -0.70
C ILE A 217 -8.04 -6.74 -1.84
N PHE A 218 -7.02 -7.40 -2.40
CA PHE A 218 -6.09 -6.80 -3.35
C PHE A 218 -6.12 -7.51 -4.69
N ASN A 219 -6.05 -6.71 -5.75
CA ASN A 219 -5.67 -7.17 -7.08
C ASN A 219 -4.41 -6.39 -7.50
N HIS A 220 -3.45 -7.07 -8.11
CA HIS A 220 -2.26 -6.44 -8.66
C HIS A 220 -2.42 -6.36 -10.17
N ASP A 221 -2.33 -5.15 -10.71
CA ASP A 221 -2.15 -4.95 -12.15
C ASP A 221 -0.82 -5.57 -12.53
N LYS A 222 -0.84 -6.86 -12.87
CA LYS A 222 0.31 -7.56 -13.44
C LYS A 222 0.72 -6.74 -14.66
N LYS A 223 1.77 -5.93 -14.54
CA LYS A 223 2.44 -5.39 -15.72
C LYS A 223 2.78 -6.62 -16.54
N PRO A 224 2.25 -6.76 -17.76
CA PRO A 224 2.49 -7.96 -18.53
C PRO A 224 4.00 -8.09 -18.62
N THR A 225 4.54 -9.15 -18.01
CA THR A 225 5.81 -9.68 -18.47
C THR A 225 5.54 -9.89 -19.96
N PRO A 226 6.31 -9.29 -20.88
CA PRO A 226 6.05 -9.53 -22.29
C PRO A 226 6.21 -11.03 -22.48
N LEU A 227 5.07 -11.72 -22.52
CA LEU A 227 4.97 -13.07 -23.02
C LEU A 227 5.50 -12.93 -24.43
N SER A 228 6.68 -13.51 -24.66
CA SER A 228 6.98 -14.02 -25.98
C SER A 228 5.73 -14.76 -26.40
N LYS A 229 4.93 -14.17 -27.29
CA LYS A 229 3.87 -14.89 -27.96
C LYS A 229 4.56 -16.14 -28.49
N LYS A 230 4.15 -17.31 -28.00
CA LYS A 230 4.44 -18.57 -28.67
C LYS A 230 3.89 -18.39 -30.08
N VAL A 231 4.79 -18.18 -31.03
CA VAL A 231 4.62 -18.41 -32.45
C VAL A 231 5.67 -19.44 -32.80
#